data_AF-A0A7S0IYU9-F1
#
_entry.id   AF-A0A7S0IYU9-F1
#
_cell.length_a   1.000
_cell.length_b   1.000
_cell.length_c   1.000
_cell.angle_alpha   90.00
_cell.angle_beta   90.00
_cell.angle_gamma   90.00
#
_symmetry.space_group_name_H-M   'P 1'
#
loop_
_entity.id
_entity.type
_entity.pdbx_description
1 polymer ?
#
loop_
_entity_poly.entity_id
_entity_poly.type
_entity_poly.pdbx_seq_one_letter_code
_entity_poly.pdbx_strand_id
1 'polypeptide(L)'
;EGEGDHRIEKLVREMRQGARRWILVKWQQFTHTQNTWEPRKNLHPEAVDDFDRVQQLPFALSELLELPPHATEELLKREQLLPVPVHTIEQYQEDESDSEDEDEGDH
;
A
#
# COMPACT_ATOMS: atom_id res chain seq x y z
N GLU A 1 -12.58 -38.08 8.38
CA GLU A 1 -13.54 -36.98 8.16
C GLU A 1 -12.84 -35.95 7.30
N GLY A 2 -13.51 -35.46 6.26
CA GLY A 2 -12.89 -34.79 5.12
C GLY A 2 -12.16 -33.50 5.50
N GLU A 3 -10.92 -33.39 5.05
CA GLU A 3 -10.18 -32.13 4.99
C GLU A 3 -11.00 -31.20 4.08
N GLY A 4 -11.79 -30.32 4.69
CA GLY A 4 -12.73 -29.47 3.96
C GLY A 4 -11.95 -28.46 3.13
N ASP A 5 -12.16 -28.47 1.83
CA ASP A 5 -11.69 -27.43 0.93
C ASP A 5 -12.42 -26.12 1.26
N HIS A 6 -11.84 -25.31 2.13
CA HIS A 6 -12.37 -23.99 2.46
C HIS A 6 -11.78 -22.97 1.49
N ARG A 7 -12.64 -22.16 0.87
CA ARG A 7 -12.18 -21.15 -0.08
C ARG A 7 -11.52 -19.98 0.65
N ILE A 8 -10.27 -19.70 0.27
CA ILE A 8 -9.51 -18.55 0.75
C ILE A 8 -10.06 -17.29 0.08
N GLU A 9 -10.27 -16.24 0.87
CA GLU A 9 -10.60 -14.90 0.38
C GLU A 9 -9.34 -14.03 0.24
N LYS A 10 -8.50 -13.96 1.29
CA LYS A 10 -7.24 -13.21 1.27
C LYS A 10 -6.25 -13.77 2.30
N LEU A 11 -4.96 -13.72 1.98
CA LEU A 11 -3.89 -13.93 2.96
C LEU A 11 -3.55 -12.59 3.62
N VAL A 12 -3.63 -12.53 4.95
CA VAL A 12 -3.64 -11.25 5.69
C VAL A 12 -2.25 -10.88 6.21
N ARG A 13 -1.58 -11.82 6.89
CA ARG A 13 -0.26 -11.59 7.50
C ARG A 13 0.52 -12.89 7.62
N GLU A 14 1.84 -12.81 7.55
CA GLU A 14 2.73 -13.92 7.86
C GLU A 14 3.28 -13.77 9.29
N MET A 15 3.52 -14.90 9.95
CA MET A 15 4.24 -15.00 11.22
C MET A 15 5.26 -16.12 11.13
N ARG A 16 6.45 -15.87 11.70
CA ARG A 16 7.50 -16.87 11.84
C ARG A 16 7.51 -17.41 13.26
N GLN A 17 7.41 -18.72 13.40
CA GLN A 17 7.54 -19.42 14.68
C GLN A 17 8.64 -20.48 14.53
N GLY A 18 9.86 -20.12 14.95
CA GLY A 18 11.07 -20.92 14.73
C GLY A 18 11.35 -21.09 13.22
N ALA A 19 11.47 -22.34 12.78
CA ALA A 19 11.67 -22.68 11.37
C ALA A 19 10.35 -22.73 10.55
N ARG A 20 9.19 -22.60 11.19
CA ARG A 20 7.88 -22.70 10.51
C ARG A 20 7.32 -21.32 10.20
N ARG A 21 6.71 -21.20 9.02
CA ARG A 21 5.99 -20.01 8.58
C ARG A 21 4.49 -20.30 8.62
N TRP A 22 3.77 -19.40 9.25
CA TRP A 22 2.32 -19.43 9.41
C TRP A 22 1.73 -18.20 8.74
N ILE A 23 0.57 -18.36 8.11
CA ILE A 23 -0.13 -17.27 7.42
C ILE A 23 -1.54 -17.20 7.97
N LEU A 24 -1.97 -15.99 8.32
CA LEU A 24 -3.34 -15.72 8.75
C LEU A 24 -4.24 -15.67 7.51
N VAL A 25 -5.18 -16.60 7.44
CA VAL A 25 -6.10 -16.73 6.31
C VAL A 25 -7.42 -16.06 6.64
N LYS A 26 -7.87 -15.18 5.75
CA LYS A 26 -9.26 -14.72 5.71
C LYS A 26 -10.04 -15.69 4.83
N TRP A 27 -10.98 -16.40 5.44
CA TRP A 27 -11.83 -17.37 4.75
C TRP A 27 -13.02 -16.67 4.09
N GLN A 28 -13.43 -17.20 2.93
CA GLN A 28 -14.61 -16.71 2.23
C GLN A 28 -15.88 -17.06 3.02
N GLN A 29 -16.84 -16.12 3.10
CA GLN A 29 -18.09 -16.24 3.86
C GLN A 29 -17.95 -16.23 5.39
N PHE A 30 -16.73 -16.12 5.92
CA PHE A 30 -16.49 -16.00 7.36
C PHE A 30 -16.09 -14.58 7.75
N THR A 31 -16.35 -14.22 8.99
CA THR A 31 -15.96 -12.91 9.55
C THR A 31 -14.47 -12.89 9.90
N HIS A 32 -13.89 -11.70 10.04
CA HIS A 32 -12.47 -11.54 10.42
C HIS A 32 -12.11 -12.19 11.76
N THR A 33 -13.09 -12.33 12.66
CA THR A 33 -12.95 -13.02 13.94
C THR A 33 -12.69 -14.52 13.81
N GLN A 34 -12.99 -15.09 12.64
CA GLN A 34 -12.82 -16.51 12.33
C GLN A 34 -11.57 -16.78 11.48
N ASN A 35 -10.69 -15.78 11.32
CA ASN A 35 -9.42 -15.99 10.64
C ASN A 35 -8.55 -16.98 11.42
N THR A 36 -7.95 -17.93 10.71
CA THR A 36 -7.09 -18.95 11.32
C THR A 36 -5.66 -18.84 10.81
N TRP A 37 -4.73 -19.30 11.64
CA TRP A 37 -3.32 -19.41 11.28
C TRP A 37 -3.07 -20.75 10.63
N GLU A 38 -2.88 -20.74 9.31
CA GLU A 38 -2.55 -21.94 8.55
C GLU A 38 -1.04 -22.00 8.30
N PRO A 39 -0.42 -23.20 8.39
CA PRO A 39 0.97 -23.33 8.03
C PRO A 39 1.12 -23.10 6.53
N ARG A 40 2.13 -22.32 6.12
CA ARG A 40 2.32 -21.92 4.72
C ARG A 40 2.34 -23.09 3.73
N LYS A 41 2.81 -24.26 4.17
CA LYS A 41 2.83 -25.50 3.38
C LYS A 41 1.44 -26.09 3.06
N ASN A 42 0.41 -25.68 3.79
CA ASN A 42 -0.97 -26.14 3.63
C ASN A 42 -1.79 -25.23 2.70
N LEU A 43 -1.20 -24.12 2.25
CA LEU A 43 -1.85 -23.17 1.35
C LEU A 43 -1.46 -23.46 -0.10
N HIS A 44 -2.37 -23.13 -1.01
CA HIS A 44 -2.12 -23.26 -2.44
C HIS A 44 -0.91 -22.38 -2.84
N PRO A 45 0.04 -22.90 -3.63
CA PRO A 45 1.27 -22.18 -3.97
C PRO A 45 0.99 -20.85 -4.69
N GLU A 46 -0.03 -20.77 -5.53
CA GLU A 46 -0.41 -19.53 -6.23
C GLU A 46 -0.84 -18.42 -5.26
N ALA A 47 -1.67 -18.75 -4.26
CA ALA A 47 -2.12 -17.77 -3.28
C ALA A 47 -0.95 -17.23 -2.44
N VAL A 48 0.02 -18.11 -2.15
CA VAL A 48 1.22 -17.75 -1.41
C VAL A 48 2.17 -16.88 -2.26
N ASP A 49 2.30 -17.17 -3.55
CA ASP A 49 3.12 -16.38 -4.49
C ASP A 49 2.55 -14.96 -4.65
N ASP A 50 1.23 -14.84 -4.84
CA ASP A 50 0.57 -13.54 -4.91
C ASP A 50 0.75 -12.74 -3.61
N PHE A 51 0.63 -13.40 -2.45
CA PHE A 51 0.87 -12.76 -1.17
C PHE A 51 2.32 -12.28 -1.02
N ASP A 52 3.30 -13.12 -1.35
CA ASP A 52 4.71 -12.74 -1.29
C ASP A 52 5.03 -11.59 -2.25
N ARG A 53 4.45 -11.62 -3.46
CA ARG A 53 4.61 -10.54 -4.44
C ARG A 53 4.14 -9.23 -3.83
N VAL A 54 2.93 -9.18 -3.27
CA VAL A 54 2.39 -7.98 -2.62
C VAL A 54 3.27 -7.52 -1.45
N GLN A 55 3.82 -8.44 -0.65
CA GLN A 55 4.70 -8.10 0.48
C GLN A 55 6.08 -7.56 0.05
N GLN A 56 6.58 -7.94 -1.13
CA GLN A 56 7.86 -7.45 -1.66
C GLN A 56 7.73 -6.15 -2.45
N LEU A 57 6.51 -5.70 -2.77
CA LEU A 57 6.32 -4.46 -3.50
C LEU A 57 6.68 -3.25 -2.62
N PRO A 58 7.31 -2.21 -3.19
CA PRO A 58 7.45 -0.95 -2.48
C PRO A 58 6.05 -0.39 -2.18
N PHE A 59 5.89 0.26 -1.03
CA PHE A 59 4.59 0.76 -0.52
C PHE A 59 3.75 1.50 -1.59
N ALA A 60 4.40 2.31 -2.43
CA ALA A 60 3.74 3.02 -3.53
C ALA A 60 3.11 2.11 -4.61
N LEU A 61 3.69 0.93 -4.86
CA LEU A 61 3.12 -0.06 -5.80
C LEU A 61 2.01 -0.89 -5.15
N SER A 62 2.09 -1.18 -3.85
CA SER A 62 0.99 -1.88 -3.17
C SER A 62 -0.29 -1.05 -3.17
N GLU A 63 -0.19 0.27 -3.00
CA GLU A 63 -1.35 1.15 -3.12
C GLU A 63 -1.92 1.12 -4.55
N LEU A 64 -1.06 1.23 -5.57
CA LEU A 64 -1.49 1.23 -6.98
C LEU A 64 -2.21 -0.06 -7.41
N LEU A 65 -1.89 -1.19 -6.79
CA LEU A 65 -2.53 -2.49 -7.03
C LEU A 65 -3.81 -2.70 -6.20
N GLU A 66 -3.92 -2.07 -5.02
CA GLU A 66 -5.15 -2.08 -4.21
C GLU A 66 -6.15 -0.98 -4.63
N LEU A 67 -5.76 -0.08 -5.53
CA LEU A 67 -6.70 0.85 -6.15
C LEU A 67 -7.82 0.07 -6.85
N PRO A 68 -9.09 0.49 -6.68
CA PRO A 68 -10.19 -0.07 -7.46
C PRO A 68 -9.84 0.00 -8.95
N PRO A 69 -10.16 -1.03 -9.75
CA PRO A 69 -9.88 -1.04 -11.20
C PRO A 69 -10.58 0.11 -11.97
N HIS A 70 -11.38 0.92 -11.26
CA HIS A 70 -12.10 2.09 -11.74
C HIS A 70 -11.93 3.28 -10.76
N ALA A 71 -10.77 3.40 -10.09
CA ALA A 71 -10.48 4.55 -9.24
C ALA A 71 -10.81 5.82 -10.03
N THR A 72 -11.88 6.50 -9.62
CA THR A 72 -12.41 7.63 -10.36
C THR A 72 -11.41 8.76 -10.30
N GLU A 73 -11.36 9.57 -11.35
CA GLU A 73 -10.46 10.72 -11.43
C GLU A 73 -10.56 11.63 -10.19
N GLU A 74 -11.76 11.76 -9.62
CA GLU A 74 -12.03 12.50 -8.38
C GLU A 74 -11.31 11.93 -7.14
N LEU A 75 -11.24 10.61 -7.02
CA LEU A 75 -10.55 9.94 -5.92
C LEU A 75 -9.04 10.09 -6.06
N LEU A 76 -8.53 9.98 -7.29
CA LEU A 76 -7.12 10.20 -7.61
C LEU A 76 -6.70 11.67 -7.38
N LYS A 77 -7.57 12.64 -7.70
CA LYS A 77 -7.37 14.07 -7.40
C LYS A 77 -7.30 14.33 -5.90
N ARG A 78 -8.26 13.78 -5.14
CA ARG A 78 -8.34 13.97 -3.69
C ARG A 78 -7.11 13.45 -2.96
N GLU A 79 -6.62 12.28 -3.34
CA GLU A 79 -5.43 11.66 -2.76
C GLU A 79 -4.12 12.15 -3.42
N GLN A 80 -4.18 13.13 -4.34
CA GLN A 80 -3.03 13.77 -5.02
C GLN A 80 -2.15 12.79 -5.82
N LEU A 81 -2.73 11.71 -6.35
CA LEU A 81 -2.01 10.66 -7.08
C LEU A 81 -1.93 10.90 -8.59
N LEU A 82 -2.55 11.96 -9.11
CA LEU A 82 -2.43 12.32 -10.51
C LEU A 82 -1.05 12.93 -10.81
N PRO A 83 -0.43 12.59 -11.95
CA PRO A 83 0.81 13.24 -12.36
C PRO A 83 0.57 14.75 -12.45
N VAL A 84 1.39 15.52 -11.74
CA VAL A 84 1.42 16.97 -11.90
C VAL A 84 1.73 17.27 -13.37
N PRO A 85 0.88 18.05 -14.08
CA PRO A 85 1.16 18.40 -15.45
C PRO A 85 2.52 19.12 -15.50
N VAL A 86 3.46 18.56 -16.27
CA VAL A 86 4.86 19.02 -16.41
C VAL A 86 4.94 20.32 -17.25
N HIS A 87 3.94 21.18 -17.20
CA HIS A 87 3.91 22.47 -17.89
C HIS A 87 3.57 23.48 -16.79
N THR A 88 4.53 24.02 -16.04
CA THR A 88 5.44 25.07 -16.51
C THR A 88 6.75 25.06 -15.71
N ILE A 89 7.80 24.45 -16.25
CA ILE A 89 9.18 24.82 -15.88
C ILE A 89 9.52 26.10 -16.64
N GLU A 90 8.80 27.20 -16.39
CA GLU A 90 9.11 28.54 -16.94
C GLU A 90 8.67 29.70 -16.03
N GLN A 91 8.33 29.43 -14.75
CA GLN A 91 7.95 30.49 -13.81
C GLN A 91 8.72 30.47 -12.49
N TYR A 92 9.90 29.84 -12.45
CA TYR A 92 10.95 30.25 -11.50
C TYR A 92 11.58 31.56 -12.01
N GLN A 93 10.78 32.61 -12.12
CA GLN A 93 11.27 33.97 -12.22
C GLN A 93 11.20 34.57 -10.82
N GLU A 94 12.38 35.00 -10.38
CA GLU A 94 12.69 35.86 -9.24
C GLU A 94 11.48 36.69 -8.76
N ASP A 95 10.88 36.26 -7.66
CA ASP A 95 10.10 37.14 -6.79
C ASP A 95 10.38 36.70 -5.34
N GLU A 96 11.68 36.62 -4.99
CA GLU A 96 12.06 36.96 -3.61
C GLU A 96 12.00 38.47 -3.48
N SER A 97 10.76 38.90 -3.26
CA SER A 97 10.34 40.21 -2.78
C SER A 97 11.12 40.56 -1.51
N ASP A 98 12.03 41.51 -1.67
CA ASP A 98 12.15 42.74 -0.89
C ASP A 98 11.80 42.63 0.60
N SER A 99 12.83 42.46 1.43
CA SER A 99 12.81 42.87 2.83
C SER A 99 13.95 43.86 3.06
N GLU A 100 13.63 45.15 2.95
CA GLU A 100 14.45 46.26 3.46
C GLU A 100 14.59 46.10 4.99
N ASP A 101 15.75 45.61 5.45
CA ASP A 101 16.19 45.82 6.83
C ASP A 101 16.87 47.19 6.91
N GLU A 102 16.14 48.19 7.43
CA GLU A 102 16.72 49.44 7.92
C GLU A 102 17.57 49.13 9.17
N ASP A 103 18.90 49.04 8.99
CA ASP A 103 19.85 48.99 10.11
C ASP A 103 20.12 50.43 10.61
N GLU A 104 19.39 50.83 11.65
CA GLU A 104 19.82 51.90 12.56
C GLU A 104 21.04 51.40 13.38
N GLY A 105 22.22 52.00 13.16
CA GLY A 105 23.45 51.58 13.85
C GLY A 105 24.58 52.62 13.87
N ASP A 106 24.46 53.58 14.77
CA ASP A 106 25.44 54.54 15.33
C ASP A 106 26.96 54.22 15.21
N HIS A 107 27.75 55.11 14.59
CA HIS A 107 28.97 55.76 15.17
C HIS A 107 29.52 56.91 14.31
#